data_AF-A0A7X3VM91-F1
#
_entry.id   AF-A0A7X3VM91-F1
#
_cell.length_a   1.000
_cell.length_b   1.000
_cell.length_c   1.000
_cell.angle_alpha   90.00
_cell.angle_beta   90.00
_cell.angle_gamma   90.00
#
_symmetry.space_group_name_H-M   'P 1'
#
loop_
_entity.id
_entity.type
_entity.pdbx_description
1 polymer ?
#
loop_
_entity_poly.entity_id
_entity_poly.type
_entity_poly.pdbx_seq_one_letter_code
_entity_poly.pdbx_strand_id
1 'polypeptide(L)'
;MLFVIFVIFTPIAVWLILHLTSRQKKGDETDEPKEPIELCAVCQNEFPMNQLLEKEVGGYGRVYCFCGQCIENLYHEYQNTTNIKTGE
;
A
#
# COMPACT_ATOMS: atom_id res chain seq x y z
N MET A 1 15.51 32.39 33.42
CA MET A 1 15.82 32.82 32.03
C MET A 1 15.64 31.69 31.03
N LEU A 2 16.35 30.55 31.16
CA LEU A 2 16.20 29.40 30.24
C LEU A 2 14.77 28.85 30.13
N PHE A 3 14.05 28.76 31.25
CA PHE A 3 12.66 28.28 31.24
C PHE A 3 11.72 29.15 30.39
N VAL A 4 11.89 30.48 30.45
CA VAL A 4 11.09 31.44 29.66
C VAL A 4 11.39 31.31 28.17
N ILE A 5 12.66 31.07 27.82
CA ILE A 5 13.09 30.81 26.45
C ILE A 5 12.40 29.55 25.92
N PHE A 6 12.42 28.44 26.67
CA PHE A 6 11.73 27.21 26.26
C PHE A 6 10.22 27.43 26.02
N VAL A 7 9.54 28.15 26.92
CA VAL A 7 8.10 28.42 26.79
C VAL A 7 7.76 29.21 25.51
N ILE A 8 8.64 30.11 25.05
CA ILE A 8 8.43 30.88 23.82
C ILE A 8 8.82 30.08 22.57
N PHE A 9 9.89 29.29 22.63
CA PHE A 9 10.35 28.51 21.48
C PHE A 9 9.48 27.29 21.18
N THR A 10 8.84 26.69 22.18
CA THR A 10 7.98 25.51 22.01
C THR A 10 6.82 25.75 21.02
N PRO A 11 5.98 26.81 21.14
CA PRO A 11 4.90 27.05 20.18
C PRO A 11 5.42 27.37 18.77
N ILE A 12 6.57 28.03 18.65
CA ILE A 12 7.21 28.33 17.35
C ILE A 12 7.67 27.04 16.67
N ALA A 13 8.30 26.12 17.42
CA ALA A 13 8.73 24.82 16.91
C ALA A 13 7.53 23.96 16.48
N VAL A 14 6.45 23.93 17.28
CA VAL A 14 5.22 23.20 16.93
C VAL A 14 4.58 23.79 15.67
N TRP A 15 4.53 25.12 15.55
CA TRP A 15 4.02 25.79 14.36
C TRP A 15 4.86 25.49 13.11
N LEU A 16 6.19 25.49 13.23
CA LEU A 16 7.10 25.11 12.14
C LEU A 16 6.93 23.64 11.72
N ILE A 17 6.81 22.71 12.67
CA ILE A 17 6.58 21.28 12.37
C ILE A 17 5.23 21.09 11.67
N LEU A 18 4.16 21.73 12.14
CA LEU A 18 2.84 21.67 11.48
C LEU A 18 2.87 22.29 10.08
N HIS A 19 3.56 23.41 9.90
CA HIS A 19 3.68 24.06 8.60
C HIS A 19 4.55 23.25 7.62
N LEU A 20 5.62 22.61 8.09
CA LEU A 20 6.48 21.75 7.28
C LEU A 20 5.78 20.44 6.92
N THR A 21 5.11 19.76 7.86
CA THR A 21 4.31 18.57 7.58
C THR A 21 3.11 18.87 6.67
N SER A 22 2.48 20.04 6.82
CA SER A 22 1.44 20.50 5.90
C SER A 22 1.99 20.75 4.49
N ARG A 23 3.22 21.27 4.35
CA ARG A 23 3.88 21.43 3.04
C ARG A 23 4.37 20.12 2.45
N GLN A 24 4.82 19.16 3.26
CA GLN A 24 5.17 17.81 2.80
C GLN A 24 3.95 17.07 2.26
N LYS A 25 2.77 17.27 2.85
CA LYS A 25 1.50 16.77 2.30
C LYS A 25 1.03 17.50 1.04
N LYS A 26 1.56 18.70 0.75
CA LYS A 26 1.27 19.50 -0.45
C LYS A 26 2.36 19.40 -1.54
N GLY A 27 3.43 18.64 -1.30
CA GLY A 27 4.53 18.45 -2.26
C GLY A 27 4.23 17.44 -3.37
N ASP A 28 2.97 17.05 -3.52
CA ASP A 28 2.51 16.16 -4.58
C ASP A 28 1.09 16.60 -5.01
N GLU A 29 0.97 17.92 -5.20
CA GLU A 29 -0.13 18.59 -5.91
C GLU A 29 0.15 18.50 -7.42
N THR A 30 0.26 17.27 -7.93
CA THR A 30 -0.13 16.98 -9.31
C THR A 30 -1.55 16.45 -9.20
N ASP A 31 -2.52 17.21 -9.71
CA ASP A 31 -3.94 16.88 -9.86
C ASP A 31 -4.15 15.66 -10.79
N GLU A 32 -3.62 14.51 -10.38
CA GLU A 32 -4.11 13.21 -10.83
C GLU A 32 -4.82 12.57 -9.64
N PRO A 33 -5.98 11.92 -9.83
CA PRO A 33 -6.56 11.10 -8.79
C PRO A 33 -5.52 10.04 -8.43
N LYS A 34 -4.79 10.25 -7.32
CA LYS A 34 -3.84 9.27 -6.80
C LYS A 34 -4.64 8.02 -6.56
N GLU A 35 -4.44 7.05 -7.44
CA GLU A 35 -5.11 5.78 -7.31
C GLU A 35 -4.80 5.21 -5.92
N PRO A 36 -5.80 4.66 -5.23
CA PRO A 36 -5.56 4.07 -3.92
C PRO A 36 -4.45 3.02 -4.04
N ILE A 37 -3.46 3.11 -3.16
CA ILE A 37 -2.37 2.15 -3.06
C ILE A 37 -2.85 1.04 -2.13
N GLU A 38 -2.81 -0.19 -2.62
CA GLU A 38 -3.28 -1.38 -1.91
C GLU A 38 -2.19 -2.46 -1.90
N LEU A 39 -2.31 -3.42 -0.99
CA LEU A 39 -1.34 -4.50 -0.81
C LEU A 39 -1.76 -5.76 -1.58
N CYS A 40 -0.82 -6.39 -2.27
CA CYS A 40 -1.04 -7.73 -2.81
C CYS A 40 -1.10 -8.76 -1.67
N ALA A 41 -2.17 -9.56 -1.61
CA ALA A 41 -2.41 -10.56 -0.57
C ALA A 41 -1.36 -11.68 -0.52
N VAL A 42 -0.58 -11.88 -1.59
CA VAL A 42 0.43 -12.94 -1.70
C VAL A 42 1.82 -12.42 -1.36
N CYS A 43 2.30 -11.39 -2.06
CA CYS A 43 3.66 -10.88 -1.88
C CYS A 43 3.79 -9.72 -0.90
N GLN A 44 2.68 -9.16 -0.41
CA GLN A 44 2.63 -8.03 0.54
C GLN A 44 3.35 -6.76 0.06
N ASN A 45 3.60 -6.64 -1.25
CA ASN A 45 4.11 -5.41 -1.85
C ASN A 45 2.95 -4.45 -2.15
N GLU A 46 3.25 -3.15 -2.13
CA GLU A 46 2.33 -2.06 -2.45
C GLU A 46 2.22 -1.85 -3.96
N PHE A 47 1.00 -1.72 -4.46
CA PHE A 47 0.70 -1.45 -5.86
C PHE A 47 -0.43 -0.43 -5.99
N PRO A 48 -0.46 0.36 -7.07
CA PRO A 48 -1.66 1.12 -7.41
C PRO A 48 -2.82 0.16 -7.73
N MET A 49 -4.03 0.54 -7.35
CA MET A 49 -5.22 -0.31 -7.53
C MET A 49 -5.42 -0.76 -8.98
N ASN A 50 -5.08 0.05 -10.00
CA ASN A 50 -5.20 -0.36 -11.40
C ASN A 50 -4.30 -1.54 -11.81
N GLN A 51 -3.28 -1.87 -11.01
CA GLN A 51 -2.36 -2.99 -11.23
C GLN A 51 -2.73 -4.22 -10.40
N LEU A 52 -3.77 -4.11 -9.56
CA LEU A 52 -4.26 -5.19 -8.72
C LEU A 52 -5.58 -5.73 -9.27
N LEU A 53 -5.74 -7.05 -9.17
CA LEU A 53 -7.00 -7.73 -9.43
C LEU A 53 -7.69 -8.02 -8.11
N GLU A 54 -8.89 -7.48 -7.93
CA GLU A 54 -9.76 -7.83 -6.81
C GLU A 54 -10.48 -9.15 -7.08
N LYS A 55 -10.42 -10.07 -6.12
CA LYS A 55 -11.14 -11.33 -6.19
C LYS A 55 -11.66 -11.76 -4.83
N GLU A 56 -12.91 -12.18 -4.80
CA GLU A 56 -13.49 -12.86 -3.64
C GLU A 56 -12.93 -14.29 -3.55
N VAL A 57 -12.40 -14.65 -2.38
CA VAL A 57 -11.84 -15.98 -2.11
C VAL A 57 -12.59 -16.64 -0.96
N GLY A 58 -13.10 -17.85 -1.23
CA GLY A 58 -13.92 -18.63 -0.29
C GLY A 58 -15.39 -18.22 -0.29
N GLY A 59 -16.19 -18.85 0.58
CA GLY A 59 -17.64 -18.59 0.69
C GLY A 59 -18.01 -17.50 1.71
N TYR A 60 -17.03 -16.78 2.26
CA TYR A 60 -17.23 -15.85 3.38
C TYR A 60 -17.17 -14.37 2.95
N GLY A 61 -17.27 -14.04 1.66
CA GLY A 61 -17.36 -12.63 1.23
C GLY A 61 -16.05 -11.85 1.33
N ARG A 62 -14.90 -12.50 1.52
CA ARG A 62 -13.61 -11.79 1.66
C ARG A 62 -13.01 -11.51 0.29
N VAL A 63 -12.88 -10.22 -0.03
CA VAL A 63 -12.21 -9.71 -1.22
C VAL A 63 -10.73 -9.51 -0.93
N TYR A 64 -9.88 -10.03 -1.80
CA TYR A 64 -8.43 -9.90 -1.74
C TYR A 64 -7.90 -9.30 -3.05
N CYS A 65 -6.85 -8.50 -2.95
CA CYS A 65 -6.17 -7.89 -4.09
C CYS A 65 -4.93 -8.70 -4.47
N PHE A 66 -4.72 -8.96 -5.76
CA PHE A 66 -3.62 -9.76 -6.28
C PHE A 66 -2.90 -9.04 -7.42
N CYS A 67 -1.56 -8.97 -7.37
CA CYS A 67 -0.79 -8.49 -8.50
C CYS A 67 -0.66 -9.56 -9.60
N GLY A 68 -0.53 -9.14 -10.86
CA GLY A 68 -0.48 -10.04 -12.02
C GLY A 68 0.60 -11.13 -11.92
N GLN A 69 1.80 -10.78 -11.44
CA GLN A 69 2.90 -11.74 -11.29
C GLN A 69 2.57 -12.86 -10.30
N CYS A 70 1.92 -12.53 -9.18
CA CYS A 70 1.54 -13.55 -8.19
C CYS A 70 0.46 -14.49 -8.73
N ILE A 71 -0.49 -13.97 -9.53
CA ILE A 71 -1.51 -14.79 -10.19
C ILE A 71 -0.86 -15.77 -11.17
N GLU A 72 0.06 -15.28 -12.02
CA GLU A 72 0.77 -16.11 -12.99
C GLU A 72 1.59 -17.21 -12.30
N ASN A 73 2.31 -16.86 -11.23
CA ASN A 73 3.07 -17.84 -10.45
C ASN A 73 2.16 -18.93 -9.85
N LEU A 74 1.03 -18.54 -9.25
CA LEU A 74 0.04 -19.48 -8.70
C LEU A 74 -0.55 -20.39 -9.78
N TYR A 75 -0.81 -19.85 -10.97
CA TYR A 75 -1.32 -20.62 -12.09
C TYR A 75 -0.31 -21.69 -12.54
N HIS A 76 0.96 -21.33 -12.69
CA HIS A 76 2.02 -22.29 -13.02
C HIS A 76 2.22 -23.34 -11.93
N GLU A 77 2.17 -22.96 -10.66
CA GLU A 77 2.27 -23.88 -9.54
C GLU A 77 1.13 -24.91 -9.55
N TYR A 78 -0.10 -24.47 -9.82
CA TYR A 78 -1.25 -25.36 -9.97
C TYR A 78 -1.08 -26.32 -11.16
N GLN A 79 -0.68 -25.80 -12.33
CA GLN A 79 -0.46 -26.64 -13.51
C GLN A 79 0.62 -27.68 -13.29
N ASN A 80 1.75 -27.31 -12.67
CA ASN A 80 2.82 -28.24 -12.38
C ASN A 80 2.36 -29.33 -11.41
N THR A 81 1.61 -28.96 -10.37
CA THR A 81 1.04 -29.93 -9.42
C THR A 81 0.06 -30.88 -10.11
N THR A 82 -0.73 -30.38 -11.06
CA THR A 82 -1.73 -31.19 -11.77
C THR A 82 -1.07 -32.10 -12.82
N ASN A 83 -0.04 -31.62 -13.53
CA ASN A 83 0.76 -32.45 -14.44
C ASN A 83 1.48 -33.59 -13.71
N ILE A 84 2.01 -33.35 -12.50
CA ILE A 84 2.58 -34.40 -11.65
C ILE A 84 1.52 -35.45 -11.27
N LYS A 85 0.27 -35.03 -11.04
CA LYS A 85 -0.83 -35.93 -10.65
C LYS A 85 -1.47 -36.69 -11.82
N THR A 86 -1.31 -36.23 -13.05
CA THR A 86 -1.96 -36.81 -14.25
C THR A 86 -0.97 -37.57 -15.15
N GLY A 87 0.30 -37.66 -14.75
CA GLY A 87 1.31 -38.48 -15.39
C GLY A 87 1.34 -39.90 -14.81
N GLU A 88 0.35 -40.72 -15.17
CA GLU A 88 0.43 -42.19 -15.25
C GLU A 88 0.18 -42.63 -16.70
#